data_AF-A0A9D7LFH8-F1
#
_entry.id   AF-A0A9D7LFH8-F1
#
_cell.length_a   1.000
_cell.length_b   1.000
_cell.length_c   1.000
_cell.angle_alpha   90.00
_cell.angle_beta   90.00
_cell.angle_gamma   90.00
#
_symmetry.space_group_name_H-M   'P 1'
#
loop_
_entity.id
_entity.type
_entity.pdbx_description
1 polymer ?
#
loop_
_entity_poly.entity_id
_entity_poly.type
_entity_poly.pdbx_seq_one_letter_code
_entity_poly.pdbx_strand_id
1 'polypeptide(L)'
;MANATSAAAASATAYLAALGLTLLVEVPVYAVLARLFAWVSWPLALVAAVVVNLLTHPILYAVALSFDSWWQLMVAETIVTGVEALLIGWAWRRHWRADWAWLCAGALVTNTLSVLAGLVLLPGLPAGA
;
A
#
# COMPACT_ATOMS: atom_id res chain seq x y z
N MET A 1 -31.74 -6.83 -11.78
CA MET A 1 -30.87 -7.61 -10.88
C MET A 1 -29.55 -7.82 -11.62
N ALA A 2 -28.45 -7.28 -11.14
CA ALA A 2 -27.14 -7.60 -11.71
C ALA A 2 -26.86 -9.09 -11.48
N ASN A 3 -26.41 -9.81 -12.52
CA ASN A 3 -26.03 -11.22 -12.40
C ASN A 3 -24.80 -11.31 -11.48
N ALA A 4 -24.69 -12.35 -10.65
CA ALA A 4 -23.60 -12.49 -9.67
C ALA A 4 -22.21 -12.44 -10.34
N THR A 5 -22.10 -12.91 -11.58
CA THR A 5 -20.91 -12.80 -12.44
C THR A 5 -20.55 -11.37 -12.81
N SER A 6 -21.54 -10.50 -13.07
CA SER A 6 -21.31 -9.08 -13.38
C SER A 6 -20.84 -8.30 -12.15
N ALA A 7 -21.37 -8.63 -10.97
CA ALA A 7 -20.93 -8.04 -9.71
C ALA A 7 -19.51 -8.46 -9.34
N ALA A 8 -19.16 -9.74 -9.50
CA ALA A 8 -17.81 -10.25 -9.28
C ALA A 8 -16.78 -9.61 -10.24
N ALA A 9 -17.13 -9.46 -11.52
CA ALA A 9 -16.27 -8.82 -12.50
C ALA A 9 -16.03 -7.33 -12.20
N ALA A 10 -17.06 -6.60 -11.75
CA ALA A 10 -16.94 -5.22 -11.32
C ALA A 10 -16.03 -5.08 -10.08
N SER A 11 -16.18 -5.98 -9.10
CA SER A 11 -15.31 -6.04 -7.92
C SER A 11 -13.85 -6.36 -8.28
N ALA A 12 -13.62 -7.32 -9.17
CA ALA A 12 -12.27 -7.64 -9.64
C ALA A 12 -11.62 -6.45 -10.37
N THR A 13 -12.38 -5.73 -11.19
CA THR A 13 -11.89 -4.54 -11.89
C THR A 13 -11.55 -3.42 -10.92
N ALA A 14 -12.40 -3.18 -9.92
CA ALA A 14 -12.15 -2.18 -8.88
C ALA A 14 -10.92 -2.53 -8.02
N TYR A 15 -10.77 -3.80 -7.66
CA TYR A 15 -9.59 -4.30 -6.94
C TYR A 15 -8.30 -4.11 -7.75
N LEU A 16 -8.29 -4.51 -9.02
CA LEU A 16 -7.10 -4.36 -9.88
C LEU A 16 -6.75 -2.90 -10.14
N ALA A 17 -7.75 -2.01 -10.25
CA ALA A 17 -7.53 -0.57 -10.36
C ALA A 17 -6.90 -0.01 -9.08
N ALA A 18 -7.41 -0.40 -7.91
CA ALA A 18 -6.87 0.00 -6.61
C ALA A 18 -5.42 -0.48 -6.46
N LEU A 19 -5.16 -1.77 -6.67
CA LEU A 19 -3.82 -2.36 -6.59
C LEU A 19 -2.85 -1.70 -7.57
N GLY A 20 -3.28 -1.48 -8.81
CA GLY A 20 -2.47 -0.81 -9.82
C GLY A 20 -2.06 0.60 -9.41
N LEU A 21 -2.98 1.36 -8.82
CA LEU A 21 -2.71 2.70 -8.32
C LEU A 21 -1.74 2.66 -7.13
N THR A 22 -1.97 1.77 -6.16
CA THR A 22 -1.09 1.57 -5.01
C THR A 22 0.33 1.23 -5.47
N LEU A 23 0.49 0.28 -6.40
CA LEU A 23 1.82 -0.06 -6.94
C LEU A 23 2.46 1.11 -7.67
N LEU A 24 1.70 1.89 -8.44
CA LEU A 24 2.22 3.03 -9.20
C LEU A 24 2.72 4.16 -8.27
N VAL A 25 2.11 4.33 -7.11
CA VAL A 25 2.49 5.36 -6.14
C VAL A 25 3.59 4.86 -5.20
N GLU A 26 3.42 3.68 -4.62
CA GLU A 26 4.25 3.23 -3.51
C GLU A 26 5.58 2.63 -3.96
N VAL A 27 5.59 1.85 -5.04
CA VAL A 27 6.83 1.22 -5.55
C VAL A 27 7.93 2.25 -5.86
N PRO A 28 7.69 3.33 -6.63
CA PRO A 28 8.74 4.30 -6.91
C PRO A 28 9.22 5.02 -5.65
N VAL A 29 8.32 5.36 -4.72
CA VAL A 29 8.70 6.05 -3.49
C VAL A 29 9.52 5.12 -2.60
N TYR A 30 9.08 3.88 -2.37
CA TYR A 30 9.86 2.89 -1.62
C TYR A 30 11.22 2.63 -2.26
N ALA A 31 11.30 2.54 -3.58
CA ALA A 31 12.57 2.34 -4.27
C ALA A 31 13.52 3.54 -4.11
N VAL A 32 13.01 4.77 -4.18
CA VAL A 32 13.79 5.99 -3.92
C VAL A 32 14.27 6.03 -2.46
N LEU A 33 13.40 5.76 -1.49
CA LEU A 33 13.76 5.71 -0.07
C LEU A 33 14.82 4.64 0.20
N ALA A 34 14.67 3.46 -0.37
CA ALA A 34 15.66 2.37 -0.29
C ALA A 34 17.02 2.83 -0.82
N ARG A 35 17.03 3.58 -1.93
CA ARG A 35 18.25 4.05 -2.56
C ARG A 35 18.94 5.17 -1.78
N LEU A 36 18.16 6.09 -1.21
CA LEU A 36 18.65 7.24 -0.46
C LEU A 36 19.17 6.84 0.93
N PHE A 37 18.43 5.98 1.64
CA PHE A 37 18.65 5.74 3.07
C PHE A 37 19.22 4.37 3.40
N ALA A 38 18.93 3.35 2.58
CA ALA A 38 19.38 1.98 2.83
C ALA A 38 20.44 1.49 1.83
N TRP A 39 20.71 2.28 0.77
CA TRP A 39 21.70 1.99 -0.28
C TRP A 39 21.46 0.63 -0.96
N VAL A 40 20.20 0.22 -0.98
CA VAL A 40 19.75 -1.03 -1.58
C VAL A 40 19.80 -0.91 -3.11
N SER A 41 20.18 -1.98 -3.79
CA SER A 41 20.14 -2.03 -5.26
C SER A 41 18.73 -1.85 -5.78
N TRP A 42 18.55 -1.12 -6.89
CA TRP A 42 17.24 -0.90 -7.52
C TRP A 42 16.40 -2.17 -7.72
N PRO A 43 16.93 -3.30 -8.25
CA PRO A 43 16.13 -4.50 -8.45
C PRO A 43 15.56 -5.06 -7.14
N LEU A 44 16.37 -5.11 -6.08
CA LEU A 44 15.94 -5.58 -4.78
C LEU A 44 14.90 -4.64 -4.15
N ALA A 45 15.08 -3.32 -4.28
CA ALA A 45 14.15 -2.33 -3.76
C ALA A 45 12.78 -2.43 -4.44
N LEU A 46 12.75 -2.57 -5.77
CA LEU A 46 11.53 -2.75 -6.55
C LEU A 46 10.82 -4.06 -6.20
N VAL A 47 11.54 -5.18 -6.16
CA VAL A 47 10.96 -6.48 -5.82
C VAL A 47 10.39 -6.46 -4.40
N ALA A 48 11.13 -5.92 -3.42
CA ALA A 48 10.65 -5.82 -2.05
C ALA A 48 9.37 -4.97 -1.96
N ALA A 49 9.35 -3.80 -2.60
CA ALA A 49 8.19 -2.91 -2.59
C ALA A 49 6.94 -3.57 -3.21
N VAL A 50 7.10 -4.27 -4.34
CA VAL A 50 6.02 -5.01 -5.00
C VAL A 50 5.52 -6.15 -4.11
N VAL A 51 6.44 -6.96 -3.54
CA VAL A 51 6.06 -8.10 -2.69
C VAL A 51 5.30 -7.65 -1.46
N VAL A 52 5.75 -6.58 -0.81
CA VAL A 52 5.09 -6.01 0.38
C VAL A 52 3.66 -5.61 0.04
N ASN A 53 3.48 -4.85 -1.04
CA ASN A 53 2.18 -4.42 -1.53
C ASN A 53 1.24 -5.59 -1.88
N LEU A 54 1.78 -6.63 -2.52
CA LEU A 54 1.00 -7.83 -2.85
C LEU A 54 0.57 -8.63 -1.60
N LEU A 55 1.26 -8.47 -0.48
CA LEU A 55 0.89 -9.11 0.79
C LEU A 55 -0.12 -8.30 1.58
N THR A 56 0.01 -6.97 1.60
CA THR A 56 -0.82 -6.08 2.43
C THR A 56 -2.12 -5.67 1.75
N HIS A 57 -2.06 -5.31 0.46
CA HIS A 57 -3.19 -4.76 -0.27
C HIS A 57 -4.41 -5.70 -0.35
N PRO A 58 -4.28 -7.03 -0.62
CA PRO A 58 -5.44 -7.92 -0.65
C PRO A 58 -6.17 -7.99 0.70
N ILE A 59 -5.41 -7.97 1.80
CA ILE A 59 -5.96 -8.05 3.15
C ILE A 59 -6.67 -6.74 3.48
N LEU A 60 -6.00 -5.60 3.25
CA LEU A 60 -6.58 -4.29 3.50
C LEU A 60 -7.85 -4.08 2.66
N TYR A 61 -7.81 -4.41 1.37
CA TYR A 61 -8.97 -4.27 0.49
C TYR A 61 -10.15 -5.13 0.99
N ALA A 62 -9.91 -6.40 1.36
CA ALA A 62 -10.96 -7.28 1.85
C ALA A 62 -11.59 -6.77 3.16
N VAL A 63 -10.78 -6.28 4.09
CA VAL A 63 -11.25 -5.74 5.37
C VAL A 63 -11.96 -4.40 5.15
N ALA A 64 -11.44 -3.55 4.26
CA ALA A 64 -12.02 -2.26 3.92
C ALA A 64 -13.39 -2.35 3.26
N LEU A 65 -13.81 -3.50 2.70
CA LEU A 65 -15.19 -3.66 2.22
C LEU A 65 -16.23 -3.69 3.35
N SER A 66 -15.80 -3.95 4.58
CA SER A 66 -16.67 -4.13 5.76
C SER A 66 -16.67 -2.95 6.72
N PHE A 67 -15.88 -1.93 6.40
CA PHE A 67 -15.84 -0.75 7.23
C PHE A 67 -17.13 0.09 7.03
N ASP A 68 -17.38 1.04 7.93
CA ASP A 68 -18.53 1.96 7.88
C ASP A 68 -18.18 3.41 8.29
N SER A 69 -16.91 3.69 8.56
CA SER A 69 -16.43 5.02 8.93
C SER A 69 -14.98 5.28 8.50
N TRP A 70 -14.71 6.54 8.13
CA TRP A 70 -13.35 7.01 7.81
C TRP A 70 -12.30 6.73 8.91
N TRP A 71 -12.72 6.62 10.17
CA TRP A 71 -11.82 6.31 11.29
C TRP A 71 -11.30 4.87 11.22
N GLN A 72 -12.13 3.91 10.81
CA GLN A 72 -11.73 2.52 10.63
C GLN A 72 -10.68 2.41 9.50
N LEU A 73 -10.91 3.14 8.41
CA LEU A 73 -9.92 3.25 7.32
C LEU A 73 -8.59 3.84 7.83
N MET A 74 -8.61 4.97 8.56
CA MET A 74 -7.36 5.56 9.08
C MET A 74 -6.60 4.64 10.02
N VAL A 75 -7.29 3.90 10.90
CA VAL A 75 -6.66 2.92 11.79
C VAL A 75 -6.05 1.77 10.98
N ALA A 76 -6.77 1.25 9.99
CA ALA A 76 -6.28 0.18 9.13
C ALA A 76 -5.04 0.60 8.32
N GLU A 77 -5.08 1.78 7.70
CA GLU A 77 -3.95 2.36 6.97
C GLU A 77 -2.74 2.57 7.88
N THR A 78 -2.94 3.02 9.13
CA THR A 78 -1.87 3.15 10.12
C THR A 78 -1.23 1.81 10.46
N ILE A 79 -2.05 0.76 10.65
CA ILE A 79 -1.58 -0.59 10.93
C ILE A 79 -0.80 -1.14 9.73
N VAL A 80 -1.36 -1.03 8.52
CA VAL A 80 -0.73 -1.49 7.28
C VAL A 80 0.59 -0.78 7.07
N THR A 81 0.63 0.55 7.20
CA THR A 81 1.88 1.34 7.16
C THR A 81 2.94 0.76 8.09
N GLY A 82 2.58 0.45 9.34
CA GLY A 82 3.48 -0.16 10.31
C GLY A 82 3.98 -1.54 9.87
N VAL A 83 3.09 -2.39 9.36
CA VAL A 83 3.43 -3.73 8.83
C VAL A 83 4.37 -3.62 7.63
N GLU A 84 4.08 -2.73 6.68
CA GLU A 84 4.91 -2.52 5.50
C GLU A 84 6.29 -2.01 5.87
N ALA A 85 6.38 -1.02 6.77
CA ALA A 85 7.65 -0.51 7.28
C ALA A 85 8.50 -1.63 7.92
N LEU A 86 7.86 -2.53 8.68
CA LEU A 86 8.53 -3.69 9.28
C LEU A 86 9.00 -4.70 8.24
N LEU A 87 8.17 -5.05 7.25
CA LEU A 87 8.51 -5.99 6.18
C LEU A 87 9.64 -5.45 5.30
N ILE A 88 9.56 -4.18 4.93
CA ILE A 88 10.59 -3.45 4.17
C ILE A 88 11.89 -3.37 4.97
N GLY A 89 11.82 -2.93 6.22
CA GLY A 89 12.97 -2.86 7.11
C GLY A 89 13.63 -4.24 7.29
N TRP A 90 12.83 -5.30 7.38
CA TRP A 90 13.32 -6.68 7.42
C TRP A 90 13.96 -7.11 6.09
N ALA A 91 13.35 -6.82 4.95
CA ALA A 91 13.91 -7.14 3.63
C ALA A 91 15.25 -6.42 3.38
N TRP A 92 15.42 -5.23 3.95
CA TRP A 92 16.61 -4.40 3.79
C TRP A 92 17.62 -4.54 4.95
N ARG A 93 17.33 -5.36 5.98
CA ARG A 93 18.16 -5.54 7.20
C ARG A 93 19.64 -5.83 6.94
N ARG A 94 19.99 -6.35 5.77
CA ARG A 94 21.39 -6.60 5.38
C ARG A 94 22.23 -5.32 5.31
N HIS A 95 21.59 -4.15 5.22
CA HIS A 95 22.22 -2.82 5.28
C HIS A 95 21.84 -2.09 6.57
N TRP A 96 22.34 -2.57 7.71
CA TRP A 96 22.11 -2.10 9.10
C TRP A 96 22.44 -0.61 9.42
N ARG A 97 22.59 0.24 8.40
CA ARG A 97 22.79 1.69 8.52
C ARG A 97 21.52 2.52 8.31
N ALA A 98 20.41 1.90 7.91
CA ALA A 98 19.15 2.61 7.74
C ALA A 98 18.56 3.00 9.11
N ASP A 99 18.43 4.30 9.35
CA ASP A 99 17.77 4.83 10.52
C ASP A 99 16.27 4.48 10.45
N TRP A 100 15.77 3.77 11.46
CA TRP A 100 14.38 3.29 11.52
C TRP A 100 13.38 4.45 11.41
N ALA A 101 13.74 5.65 11.87
CA ALA A 101 12.89 6.83 11.76
C ALA A 101 12.56 7.18 10.30
N TRP A 102 13.54 7.08 9.38
CA TRP A 102 13.34 7.39 7.96
C TRP A 102 12.52 6.33 7.24
N LEU A 103 12.62 5.06 7.64
CA LEU A 103 11.78 3.99 7.10
C LEU A 103 10.31 4.17 7.51
N CYS A 104 10.06 4.48 8.79
CA CYS A 104 8.70 4.74 9.28
C CYS A 104 8.09 6.00 8.64
N ALA A 105 8.86 7.09 8.54
CA ALA A 105 8.41 8.31 7.89
C ALA A 105 8.13 8.09 6.40
N GLY A 106 8.99 7.32 5.73
CA GLY A 106 8.83 6.94 4.34
C GLY A 106 7.55 6.15 4.09
N ALA A 107 7.30 5.11 4.90
CA ALA A 107 6.09 4.29 4.84
C ALA A 107 4.82 5.12 5.11
N LEU A 108 4.88 6.04 6.07
CA LEU A 108 3.74 6.91 6.35
C LEU A 108 3.42 7.82 5.17
N VAL A 109 4.44 8.42 4.55
CA VAL A 109 4.26 9.30 3.38
C VAL A 109 3.75 8.51 2.18
N THR A 110 4.28 7.32 1.90
CA THR A 110 3.81 6.49 0.77
C THR A 110 2.37 6.08 0.94
N ASN A 111 2.02 5.55 2.09
CA ASN A 111 0.67 5.09 2.36
C ASN A 111 -0.31 6.27 2.32
N THR A 112 0.05 7.42 2.91
CA THR A 112 -0.77 8.64 2.83
C THR A 112 -0.99 9.10 1.39
N LEU A 113 0.06 9.13 0.56
CA LEU A 113 -0.04 9.52 -0.84
C LEU A 113 -0.88 8.53 -1.66
N SER A 114 -0.76 7.23 -1.37
CA SER A 114 -1.52 6.15 -2.00
C SER A 114 -3.02 6.29 -1.72
N VAL A 115 -3.39 6.52 -0.45
CA VAL A 115 -4.77 6.78 -0.03
C VAL A 115 -5.33 8.05 -0.68
N LEU A 116 -4.59 9.16 -0.65
CA LEU A 116 -5.02 10.41 -1.26
C LEU A 116 -5.20 10.26 -2.77
N ALA A 117 -4.31 9.54 -3.45
CA ALA A 117 -4.46 9.24 -4.87
C ALA A 117 -5.72 8.40 -5.14
N GLY A 118 -5.99 7.40 -4.29
CA GLY A 118 -7.22 6.60 -4.36
C GLY A 118 -8.48 7.44 -4.22
N LEU A 119 -8.53 8.32 -3.21
CA LEU A 119 -9.67 9.20 -2.96
C LEU A 119 -9.93 10.19 -4.10
N VAL A 120 -8.87 10.68 -4.77
CA VAL A 120 -8.99 11.66 -5.87
C VAL A 120 -9.31 10.99 -7.20
N LEU A 121 -8.67 9.86 -7.51
CA LEU A 121 -8.70 9.24 -8.85
C LEU A 121 -9.75 8.12 -8.97
N LEU A 122 -10.18 7.54 -7.85
CA LEU A 122 -11.19 6.47 -7.82
C LEU A 122 -12.35 6.86 -6.87
N PRO A 123 -13.16 7.90 -7.22
CA PRO A 123 -14.21 8.47 -6.35
C PRO A 123 -15.42 7.55 -6.04
N GLY A 124 -15.26 6.23 -6.20
CA GLY A 124 -16.26 5.20 -5.88
C GLY A 124 -15.71 4.00 -5.07
N LEU A 125 -14.42 4.00 -4.71
CA LEU A 125 -13.94 3.15 -3.61
C LEU A 125 -14.40 3.82 -2.30
N PRO A 126 -14.99 3.07 -1.36
CA PRO A 126 -15.83 3.67 -0.36
C PRO A 126 -15.02 4.58 0.58
N ALA A 127 -15.30 5.89 0.49
CA ALA A 127 -15.10 6.85 1.58
C ALA A 127 -16.11 6.63 2.75
N GLY A 128 -16.81 5.51 2.72
CA GLY A 128 -17.83 5.09 3.67
C GLY A 128 -17.81 3.57 3.83
N ALA A 129 -16.60 3.02 3.73
CA ALA A 129 -16.26 1.87 4.51
C ALA A 129 -15.13 2.34 5.42
#